data_AF-A0A7S1ZEU5-F1
#
_entry.id   AF-A0A7S1ZEU5-F1
#
_cell.length_a   1.000
_cell.length_b   1.000
_cell.length_c   1.000
_cell.angle_alpha   90.00
_cell.angle_beta   90.00
_cell.angle_gamma   90.00
#
_symmetry.space_group_name_H-M   'P 1'
#
loop_
_entity.id
_entity.type
_entity.pdbx_description
1 polymer ?
#
loop_
_entity_poly.entity_id
_entity_poly.type
_entity_poly.pdbx_seq_one_letter_code
_entity_poly.pdbx_strand_id
1 'polypeptide(L)'
;GGYGMGNFMFDLFFPRPFFYSPYYGYYGRVPYAARYYGAPQFIEEEEEEQPNIFERVFSYIFGDGDPNRGLETARLRAAAQVIRDNGGAVVAEQLAPFVDAPAPRMDDSATVDESFVLPLVSQLGGEPTVTEDGDIVYLFPELQLSAESTLEAAGLDSDASTGDIVQVLNYRGVSTKGALERRDLINLLDKSLTVSGRDPSEPIQEEELEFNRSGTGWNILSGALGAINLGGALYLGQILSSPALVGVRLPSYYGVVQSAFPLLLAYAVLFNVIPLVRNAYNGRVNEGIRQRNDARRKWSTVLRAAGRNVQRKLKAARVMRTGLRRVGTGGDDVVYDTKKDSAKELEKRREKDALKEFDRLLNQDDEGAFQ
;
A
#
# COMPACT_ATOMS: atom_id res chain seq x y z
N GLY A 1 9.32 7.76 -40.98
CA GLY A 1 10.26 8.17 -39.94
C GLY A 1 9.90 9.56 -39.50
N GLY A 2 9.66 9.78 -38.20
CA GLY A 2 9.24 11.09 -37.70
C GLY A 2 8.28 11.04 -36.52
N TYR A 3 8.51 10.17 -35.54
CA TYR A 3 7.86 10.25 -34.23
C TYR A 3 8.89 9.74 -33.22
N GLY A 4 9.42 10.60 -32.35
CA GLY A 4 10.36 10.13 -31.32
C GLY A 4 11.10 11.22 -30.53
N MET A 5 11.35 12.40 -31.10
CA MET A 5 12.17 13.42 -30.41
C MET A 5 11.35 14.55 -29.75
N GLY A 6 10.16 14.85 -30.29
CA GLY A 6 9.33 15.96 -29.81
C GLY A 6 8.68 15.70 -28.45
N ASN A 7 8.23 14.45 -28.20
CA ASN A 7 7.59 14.09 -26.93
C ASN A 7 8.59 14.00 -25.78
N PHE A 8 9.85 13.60 -26.03
CA PHE A 8 10.83 13.44 -24.96
C PHE A 8 11.21 14.78 -24.32
N MET A 9 11.42 15.82 -25.13
CA MET A 9 11.73 17.16 -24.61
C MET A 9 10.50 17.82 -23.99
N PHE A 10 9.29 17.60 -24.53
CA PHE A 10 8.08 18.14 -23.91
C PHE A 10 7.77 17.45 -22.58
N ASP A 11 7.94 16.13 -22.45
CA ASP A 11 7.79 15.39 -21.19
C ASP A 11 8.92 15.69 -20.17
N LEU A 12 10.07 16.22 -20.62
CA LEU A 12 11.19 16.65 -19.75
C LEU A 12 10.96 18.04 -19.12
N PHE A 13 10.29 18.95 -19.84
CA PHE A 13 10.06 20.34 -19.39
C PHE A 13 8.61 20.62 -18.96
N PHE A 14 7.67 19.80 -19.41
CA PHE A 14 6.26 19.79 -19.01
C PHE A 14 5.85 18.34 -18.76
N PRO A 15 6.28 17.72 -17.64
CA PRO A 15 5.64 16.50 -17.19
C PRO A 15 4.14 16.78 -17.15
N ARG A 16 3.38 15.96 -17.87
CA ARG A 16 1.94 16.16 -18.05
C ARG A 16 1.30 16.51 -16.71
N PRO A 17 0.33 17.44 -16.69
CA PRO A 17 -0.41 17.68 -15.47
C PRO A 17 -1.10 16.35 -15.14
N PHE A 18 -1.20 15.99 -13.86
CA PHE A 18 -1.91 14.80 -13.38
C PHE A 18 -1.15 13.46 -13.50
N PHE A 19 -1.06 12.72 -12.38
CA PHE A 19 -0.53 11.36 -12.17
C PHE A 19 1.00 11.24 -11.99
N TYR A 20 1.51 11.09 -10.76
CA TYR A 20 1.59 9.78 -10.08
C TYR A 20 1.87 8.65 -11.08
N SER A 21 3.14 8.48 -11.45
CA SER A 21 3.61 7.18 -11.90
C SER A 21 3.95 6.37 -10.65
N PRO A 22 3.36 5.17 -10.45
CA PRO A 22 3.73 4.27 -9.35
C PRO A 22 5.21 3.86 -9.35
N TYR A 23 5.96 4.22 -10.40
CA TYR A 23 7.29 3.73 -10.68
C TYR A 23 8.44 4.73 -10.45
N TYR A 24 8.15 6.02 -10.21
CA TYR A 24 9.21 7.03 -10.04
C TYR A 24 9.04 7.78 -8.71
N GLY A 25 9.57 7.23 -7.62
CA GLY A 25 10.06 8.04 -6.51
C GLY A 25 11.54 7.81 -6.39
N TYR A 26 12.32 8.89 -6.43
CA TYR A 26 13.79 8.82 -6.48
C TYR A 26 14.36 8.23 -5.18
N TYR A 27 13.68 8.40 -4.05
CA TYR A 27 14.02 7.77 -2.75
C TYR A 27 13.16 6.56 -2.39
N GLY A 28 12.29 6.11 -3.31
CA GLY A 28 11.38 4.99 -3.07
C GLY A 28 11.83 3.74 -3.81
N ARG A 29 13.04 3.24 -3.55
CA ARG A 29 13.42 1.89 -3.97
C ARG A 29 12.62 0.89 -3.12
N VAL A 30 11.48 0.44 -3.64
CA VAL A 30 11.04 -0.92 -3.35
C VAL A 30 11.72 -1.78 -4.41
N PRO A 31 12.65 -2.70 -4.08
CA PRO A 31 13.17 -3.62 -5.07
C PRO A 31 11.97 -4.34 -5.72
N TYR A 32 11.98 -4.45 -7.04
CA TYR A 32 10.95 -5.15 -7.83
C TYR A 32 10.63 -6.56 -7.28
N ALA A 33 11.55 -7.15 -6.51
CA ALA A 33 11.40 -8.43 -5.81
C ALA A 33 10.28 -8.47 -4.75
N ALA A 34 9.92 -7.35 -4.12
CA ALA A 34 8.95 -7.35 -3.01
C ALA A 34 7.51 -7.65 -3.47
N ARG A 35 7.20 -7.51 -4.76
CA ARG A 35 5.84 -7.69 -5.30
C ARG A 35 5.51 -9.15 -5.66
N TYR A 36 6.51 -10.02 -5.79
CA TYR A 36 6.32 -11.37 -6.34
C TYR A 36 6.53 -12.51 -5.33
N TYR A 37 7.20 -12.28 -4.19
CA TYR A 37 7.61 -13.37 -3.28
C TYR A 37 7.18 -13.23 -1.82
N GLY A 38 6.35 -12.24 -1.44
CA GLY A 38 5.85 -12.15 -0.06
C GLY A 38 6.95 -12.12 1.02
N ALA A 39 8.16 -11.69 0.68
CA ALA A 39 9.31 -11.71 1.59
C ALA A 39 9.29 -10.48 2.51
N PRO A 40 9.23 -10.65 3.85
CA PRO A 40 9.54 -9.58 4.78
C PRO A 40 11.06 -9.45 4.93
N GLN A 41 11.57 -8.27 4.58
CA GLN A 41 12.73 -7.64 5.22
C GLN A 41 14.05 -8.42 5.26
N PHE A 42 14.71 -8.52 4.10
CA PHE A 42 16.10 -8.04 4.03
C PHE A 42 16.06 -6.70 3.29
N ILE A 43 15.62 -5.66 3.99
CA ILE A 43 16.25 -4.37 3.79
C ILE A 43 17.54 -4.58 4.57
N GLU A 44 18.63 -4.96 3.89
CA GLU A 44 19.93 -4.52 4.41
C GLU A 44 19.71 -3.03 4.66
N GLU A 45 19.99 -2.55 5.87
CA GLU A 45 20.32 -1.15 6.07
C GLU A 45 21.53 -0.90 5.15
N GLU A 46 21.30 -0.78 3.83
CA GLU A 46 22.18 -0.05 2.95
C GLU A 46 22.19 1.31 3.61
N GLU A 47 23.31 1.60 4.31
CA GLU A 47 23.59 2.90 4.89
C GLU A 47 23.04 3.93 3.93
N GLU A 48 22.03 4.72 4.35
CA GLU A 48 21.40 5.70 3.46
C GLU A 48 22.52 6.59 2.92
N GLU A 49 23.01 6.28 1.70
CA GLU A 49 24.10 7.02 1.10
C GLU A 49 23.63 8.47 1.04
N GLN A 50 24.36 9.35 1.74
CA GLN A 50 23.94 10.74 1.82
C GLN A 50 23.75 11.25 0.40
N PRO A 51 22.57 11.81 0.07
CA PRO A 51 22.25 12.10 -1.30
C PRO A 51 23.25 13.09 -1.87
N ASN A 52 23.69 12.82 -3.10
CA ASN A 52 24.64 13.70 -3.78
C ASN A 52 24.01 15.09 -4.01
N ILE A 53 24.82 16.13 -4.21
CA ILE A 53 24.34 17.50 -4.45
C ILE A 53 23.30 17.59 -5.56
N PHE A 54 23.46 16.81 -6.63
CA PHE A 54 22.50 16.76 -7.73
C PHE A 54 21.15 16.21 -7.29
N GLU A 55 21.13 15.19 -6.43
CA GLU A 55 19.91 14.58 -5.92
C GLU A 55 19.21 15.53 -4.94
N ARG A 56 19.96 16.28 -4.13
CA ARG A 56 19.41 17.32 -3.26
C ARG A 56 18.76 18.46 -4.04
N VAL A 57 19.41 18.93 -5.12
CA VAL A 57 18.84 19.95 -6.02
C VAL A 57 17.64 19.39 -6.79
N PHE A 58 17.71 18.13 -7.22
CA PHE A 58 16.60 17.47 -7.88
C PHE A 58 15.40 17.33 -6.95
N SER A 59 15.60 16.88 -5.71
CA SER A 59 14.58 16.85 -4.66
C SER A 59 14.01 18.25 -4.37
N TYR A 60 14.87 19.26 -4.29
CA TYR A 60 14.42 20.65 -4.14
C TYR A 60 13.44 21.05 -5.26
N ILE A 61 13.69 20.69 -6.52
CA ILE A 61 12.82 21.05 -7.67
C ILE A 61 11.59 20.13 -7.78
N PHE A 62 11.76 18.81 -7.63
CA PHE A 62 10.70 17.82 -7.92
C PHE A 62 10.11 17.11 -6.70
N GLY A 63 10.87 16.98 -5.62
CA GLY A 63 10.45 16.41 -4.34
C GLY A 63 10.93 14.97 -4.19
N ASP A 64 10.72 14.41 -3.00
CA ASP A 64 11.24 13.08 -2.65
C ASP A 64 10.29 11.93 -3.01
N GLY A 65 9.08 12.24 -3.44
CA GLY A 65 8.02 11.29 -3.75
C GLY A 65 6.93 11.24 -2.68
N ASP A 66 6.10 10.20 -2.74
CA ASP A 66 4.98 10.01 -1.83
C ASP A 66 5.44 9.25 -0.56
N PRO A 67 5.40 9.86 0.63
CA PRO A 67 5.75 9.20 1.89
C PRO A 67 4.75 8.12 2.28
N ASN A 68 3.51 8.20 1.79
CA ASN A 68 2.41 7.29 2.16
C ASN A 68 2.32 6.06 1.27
N ARG A 69 3.40 5.69 0.58
CA ARG A 69 3.41 4.49 -0.27
C ARG A 69 3.22 3.24 0.56
N GLY A 70 2.28 2.39 0.13
CA GLY A 70 1.93 1.16 0.85
C GLY A 70 1.11 1.37 2.12
N LEU A 71 0.69 2.61 2.41
CA LEU A 71 -0.15 2.92 3.56
C LEU A 71 -1.49 2.18 3.52
N GLU A 72 -2.11 2.09 2.34
CA GLU A 72 -3.36 1.35 2.14
C GLU A 72 -3.19 -0.13 2.49
N THR A 73 -2.11 -0.76 2.01
CA THR A 73 -1.77 -2.15 2.34
C THR A 73 -1.51 -2.32 3.85
N ALA A 74 -0.82 -1.36 4.47
CA ALA A 74 -0.58 -1.38 5.91
C ALA A 74 -1.88 -1.26 6.71
N ARG A 75 -2.80 -0.38 6.28
CA ARG A 75 -4.15 -0.21 6.87
C ARG A 75 -4.99 -1.46 6.73
N LEU A 76 -5.03 -2.06 5.53
CA LEU A 76 -5.77 -3.29 5.27
C LEU A 76 -5.27 -4.43 6.15
N ARG A 77 -3.94 -4.59 6.26
CA ARG A 77 -3.32 -5.60 7.12
C ARG A 77 -3.67 -5.38 8.60
N ALA A 78 -3.59 -4.14 9.08
CA ALA A 78 -3.91 -3.81 10.47
C ALA A 78 -5.40 -4.02 10.76
N ALA A 79 -6.29 -3.61 9.86
CA ALA A 79 -7.72 -3.86 10.00
C ALA A 79 -8.04 -5.37 10.05
N ALA A 80 -7.44 -6.16 9.16
CA ALA A 80 -7.60 -7.61 9.17
C ALA A 80 -7.11 -8.24 10.49
N GLN A 81 -6.02 -7.73 11.07
CA GLN A 81 -5.56 -8.15 12.39
C GLN A 81 -6.56 -7.81 13.48
N VAL A 82 -7.10 -6.59 13.53
CA VAL A 82 -8.13 -6.20 14.49
C VAL A 82 -9.38 -7.09 14.36
N ILE A 83 -9.78 -7.42 13.14
CA ILE A 83 -10.89 -8.34 12.88
C ILE A 83 -10.58 -9.72 13.46
N ARG A 84 -9.39 -10.27 13.21
CA ARG A 84 -8.95 -11.57 13.78
C ARG A 84 -8.93 -11.56 15.31
N ASP A 85 -8.38 -10.51 15.92
CA ASP A 85 -8.30 -10.36 17.38
C ASP A 85 -9.68 -10.31 18.04
N ASN A 86 -10.69 -9.79 17.33
CA ASN A 86 -12.08 -9.77 17.77
C ASN A 86 -12.87 -11.03 17.38
N GLY A 87 -12.20 -12.05 16.83
CA GLY A 87 -12.81 -13.29 16.37
C GLY A 87 -13.81 -13.05 15.24
N GLY A 88 -13.46 -12.19 14.28
CA GLY A 88 -14.16 -11.90 13.04
C GLY A 88 -15.55 -11.30 13.16
N ALA A 89 -15.87 -10.65 14.28
CA ALA A 89 -17.04 -9.79 14.42
C ALA A 89 -16.58 -8.45 14.97
N VAL A 90 -16.81 -7.36 14.23
CA VAL A 90 -16.38 -6.01 14.60
C VAL A 90 -17.45 -4.98 14.29
N VAL A 91 -17.34 -3.82 14.92
CA VAL A 91 -18.24 -2.67 14.72
C VAL A 91 -17.53 -1.59 13.90
N ALA A 92 -18.28 -0.66 13.31
CA ALA A 92 -17.71 0.42 12.50
C ALA A 92 -16.66 1.25 13.27
N GLU A 93 -16.87 1.47 14.58
CA GLU A 93 -15.95 2.22 15.43
C GLU A 93 -14.57 1.55 15.60
N GLN A 94 -14.50 0.22 15.46
CA GLN A 94 -13.23 -0.52 15.48
C GLN A 94 -12.49 -0.43 14.14
N LEU A 95 -13.22 -0.23 13.04
CA LEU A 95 -12.64 -0.12 11.70
C LEU A 95 -12.31 1.33 11.30
N ALA A 96 -13.01 2.31 11.88
CA ALA A 96 -12.85 3.73 11.59
C ALA A 96 -11.40 4.26 11.63
N PRO A 97 -10.52 3.83 12.54
CA PRO A 97 -9.11 4.24 12.54
C PRO A 97 -8.30 3.82 11.30
N PHE A 98 -8.78 2.85 10.52
CA PHE A 98 -8.08 2.26 9.37
C PHE A 98 -8.61 2.72 8.01
N VAL A 99 -9.68 3.52 8.01
CA VAL A 99 -10.35 4.00 6.79
C VAL A 99 -10.42 5.52 6.78
N ASP A 100 -10.90 6.08 5.66
CA ASP A 100 -11.13 7.51 5.52
C ASP A 100 -12.50 7.88 6.11
N ALA A 101 -12.61 7.74 7.43
CA ALA A 101 -13.83 8.04 8.16
C ALA A 101 -14.02 9.56 8.35
N PRO A 102 -15.26 10.07 8.27
CA PRO A 102 -15.57 11.43 8.73
C PRO A 102 -15.27 11.54 10.24
N ALA A 103 -15.03 12.75 10.73
CA ALA A 103 -14.82 12.95 12.17
C ALA A 103 -16.04 12.43 12.97
N PRO A 104 -15.83 11.75 14.10
CA PRO A 104 -16.93 11.24 14.91
C PRO A 104 -17.79 12.42 15.39
N ARG A 105 -19.10 12.28 15.24
CA ARG A 105 -20.04 13.22 15.85
C ARG A 105 -20.12 12.95 17.36
N MET A 106 -20.16 14.02 18.15
CA MET A 106 -20.26 13.93 19.61
C MET A 106 -21.71 13.96 20.11
N ASP A 107 -22.69 14.13 19.22
CA ASP A 107 -24.10 14.06 19.57
C ASP A 107 -24.62 12.61 19.51
N ASP A 108 -25.39 12.22 20.53
CA ASP A 108 -26.01 10.89 20.65
C ASP A 108 -27.22 10.70 19.71
N SER A 109 -27.46 11.61 18.76
CA SER A 109 -28.66 11.63 17.93
C SER A 109 -28.43 11.21 16.48
N ALA A 110 -29.24 10.23 16.07
CA ALA A 110 -29.60 9.87 14.69
C ALA A 110 -28.44 9.37 13.81
N THR A 111 -28.35 8.04 13.74
CA THR A 111 -27.79 7.29 12.60
C THR A 111 -26.42 7.79 12.15
N VAL A 112 -25.37 7.30 12.81
CA VAL A 112 -24.02 7.43 12.25
C VAL A 112 -24.05 6.75 10.88
N ASP A 113 -23.78 7.52 9.83
CA ASP A 113 -23.57 6.96 8.51
C ASP A 113 -22.30 6.11 8.57
N GLU A 114 -22.46 4.79 8.60
CA GLU A 114 -21.37 3.81 8.65
C GLU A 114 -20.92 3.41 7.23
N SER A 115 -21.42 4.04 6.16
CA SER A 115 -21.07 3.69 4.78
C SER A 115 -19.56 3.77 4.50
N PHE A 116 -18.82 4.58 5.27
CA PHE A 116 -17.38 4.73 5.15
C PHE A 116 -16.58 3.44 5.42
N VAL A 117 -17.13 2.44 6.13
CA VAL A 117 -16.45 1.15 6.34
C VAL A 117 -16.71 0.14 5.23
N LEU A 118 -17.72 0.33 4.40
CA LEU A 118 -18.15 -0.66 3.40
C LEU A 118 -17.07 -1.05 2.39
N PRO A 119 -16.22 -0.14 1.88
CA PRO A 119 -15.14 -0.52 0.98
C PRO A 119 -14.16 -1.51 1.64
N LEU A 120 -13.77 -1.24 2.89
CA LEU A 120 -12.88 -2.11 3.65
C LEU A 120 -13.53 -3.46 3.98
N VAL A 121 -14.80 -3.43 4.41
CA VAL A 121 -15.59 -4.63 4.70
C VAL A 121 -15.67 -5.51 3.44
N SER A 122 -16.01 -4.93 2.29
CA SER A 122 -16.09 -5.65 1.02
C SER A 122 -14.74 -6.20 0.57
N GLN A 123 -13.65 -5.46 0.75
CA GLN A 123 -12.30 -5.90 0.38
C GLN A 123 -11.81 -7.09 1.21
N LEU A 124 -12.26 -7.17 2.46
CA LEU A 124 -11.95 -8.24 3.40
C LEU A 124 -12.99 -9.35 3.44
N GLY A 125 -14.00 -9.33 2.56
CA GLY A 125 -15.04 -10.35 2.46
C GLY A 125 -16.00 -10.39 3.66
N GLY A 126 -16.22 -9.26 4.32
CA GLY A 126 -17.17 -9.15 5.42
C GLY A 126 -18.60 -8.85 4.96
N GLU A 127 -19.55 -9.13 5.84
CA GLU A 127 -20.97 -8.88 5.62
C GLU A 127 -21.61 -8.13 6.81
N PRO A 128 -22.49 -7.14 6.57
CA PRO A 128 -23.20 -6.44 7.63
C PRO A 128 -24.37 -7.27 8.16
N THR A 129 -24.48 -7.40 9.47
CA THR A 129 -25.59 -8.05 10.18
C THR A 129 -26.16 -7.10 11.21
N VAL A 130 -27.49 -6.98 11.27
CA VAL A 130 -28.20 -6.11 12.21
C VAL A 130 -28.58 -6.89 13.46
N THR A 131 -28.33 -6.32 14.63
CA THR A 131 -28.69 -6.91 15.93
C THR A 131 -30.16 -6.64 16.26
N GLU A 132 -30.71 -7.35 17.24
CA GLU A 132 -32.08 -7.09 17.76
C GLU A 132 -32.23 -5.65 18.29
N ASP A 133 -31.13 -5.08 18.82
CA ASP A 133 -31.06 -3.70 19.31
C ASP A 133 -30.96 -2.66 18.18
N GLY A 134 -30.89 -3.09 16.92
CA GLY A 134 -30.77 -2.21 15.75
C GLY A 134 -29.36 -1.69 15.47
N ASP A 135 -28.34 -2.24 16.13
CA ASP A 135 -26.93 -1.92 15.87
C ASP A 135 -26.40 -2.79 14.71
N ILE A 136 -25.44 -2.27 13.94
CA ILE A 136 -24.81 -3.01 12.84
C ILE A 136 -23.48 -3.62 13.33
N VAL A 137 -23.29 -4.91 13.05
CA VAL A 137 -22.06 -5.65 13.28
C VAL A 137 -21.59 -6.23 11.95
N TYR A 138 -20.30 -6.10 11.66
CA TYR A 138 -19.68 -6.65 10.46
C TYR A 138 -19.03 -7.98 10.78
N LEU A 139 -19.47 -9.04 10.09
CA LEU A 139 -18.99 -10.40 10.25
C LEU A 139 -17.99 -10.73 9.15
N PHE A 140 -16.92 -11.43 9.51
CA PHE A 140 -15.86 -11.83 8.58
C PHE A 140 -15.56 -13.32 8.75
N PRO A 141 -16.42 -14.22 8.22
CA PRO A 141 -16.28 -15.66 8.41
C PRO A 141 -14.92 -16.19 7.92
N GLU A 142 -14.47 -15.72 6.74
CA GLU A 142 -13.21 -16.15 6.12
C GLU A 142 -11.95 -15.68 6.86
N LEU A 143 -12.06 -14.59 7.63
CA LEU A 143 -10.96 -14.10 8.47
C LEU A 143 -10.88 -14.82 9.83
N GLN A 144 -11.85 -15.68 10.17
CA GLN A 144 -11.92 -16.41 11.46
C GLN A 144 -11.17 -17.74 11.49
N LEU A 145 -10.03 -17.85 10.80
CA LEU A 145 -9.14 -19.01 10.82
C LEU A 145 -9.60 -20.16 9.89
N SER A 146 -8.97 -20.23 8.73
CA SER A 146 -8.44 -21.52 8.28
C SER A 146 -6.95 -21.59 8.67
N ALA A 147 -6.50 -22.76 9.13
CA ALA A 147 -5.06 -23.06 9.25
C ALA A 147 -4.30 -22.66 7.98
N GLU A 148 -4.96 -22.82 6.84
CA GLU A 148 -4.52 -22.43 5.51
C GLU A 148 -4.23 -20.93 5.39
N SER A 149 -5.14 -20.08 5.86
CA SER A 149 -4.97 -18.62 5.82
C SER A 149 -3.80 -18.12 6.69
N THR A 150 -3.53 -18.78 7.81
CA THR A 150 -2.37 -18.47 8.68
C THR A 150 -1.07 -18.88 8.00
N LEU A 151 -1.07 -20.00 7.27
CA LEU A 151 0.07 -20.46 6.49
C LEU A 151 0.33 -19.53 5.31
N GLU A 152 -0.70 -19.19 4.53
CA GLU A 152 -0.59 -18.25 3.42
C GLU A 152 -0.11 -16.86 3.88
N ALA A 153 -0.63 -16.36 5.01
CA ALA A 153 -0.18 -15.09 5.59
C ALA A 153 1.28 -15.13 6.07
N ALA A 154 1.81 -16.33 6.36
CA ALA A 154 3.21 -16.57 6.65
C ALA A 154 4.07 -16.81 5.39
N GLY A 155 3.47 -16.80 4.20
CA GLY A 155 4.13 -17.11 2.92
C GLY A 155 4.33 -18.61 2.68
N LEU A 156 3.54 -19.45 3.36
CA LEU A 156 3.57 -20.91 3.26
C LEU A 156 2.35 -21.41 2.47
N ASP A 157 2.53 -22.51 1.74
CA ASP A 157 1.44 -23.19 1.06
C ASP A 157 0.44 -23.81 2.06
N SER A 158 -0.78 -24.07 1.59
CA SER A 158 -1.87 -24.64 2.39
C SER A 158 -1.54 -26.00 3.04
N ASP A 159 -0.73 -26.78 2.33
CA ASP A 159 -0.25 -28.10 2.70
C ASP A 159 1.14 -28.09 3.35
N ALA A 160 1.67 -26.90 3.70
CA ALA A 160 2.99 -26.75 4.28
C ALA A 160 3.22 -27.67 5.49
N SER A 161 4.42 -28.25 5.52
CA SER A 161 4.79 -29.24 6.51
C SER A 161 5.03 -28.58 7.87
N THR A 162 4.97 -29.39 8.93
CA THR A 162 5.33 -28.97 10.28
C THR A 162 6.75 -28.37 10.35
N GLY A 163 7.67 -28.87 9.51
CA GLY A 163 9.04 -28.36 9.41
C GLY A 163 9.10 -26.93 8.87
N ASP A 164 8.32 -26.64 7.82
CA ASP A 164 8.28 -25.31 7.19
C ASP A 164 7.71 -24.26 8.16
N ILE A 165 6.66 -24.63 8.91
CA ILE A 165 6.07 -23.78 9.95
C ILE A 165 7.09 -23.47 11.05
N VAL A 166 7.83 -24.49 11.52
CA VAL A 166 8.89 -24.32 12.52
C VAL A 166 10.02 -23.43 11.98
N GLN A 167 10.39 -23.57 10.71
CA GLN A 167 11.40 -22.73 10.08
C GLN A 167 10.98 -21.26 10.07
N VAL A 168 9.74 -20.97 9.68
CA VAL A 168 9.20 -19.60 9.70
C VAL A 168 9.11 -19.04 11.13
N LEU A 169 8.68 -19.85 12.10
CA LEU A 169 8.63 -19.46 13.51
C LEU A 169 10.03 -19.12 14.07
N ASN A 170 11.01 -19.97 13.79
CA ASN A 170 12.39 -19.76 14.20
C ASN A 170 13.00 -18.53 13.52
N TYR A 171 12.73 -18.33 12.22
CA TYR A 171 13.13 -17.12 11.49
C TYR A 171 12.54 -15.85 12.13
N ARG A 172 11.31 -15.93 12.64
CA ARG A 172 10.64 -14.84 13.39
C ARG A 172 11.08 -14.74 14.86
N GLY A 173 12.05 -15.54 15.31
CA GLY A 173 12.53 -15.54 16.70
C GLY A 173 11.51 -16.09 17.71
N VAL A 174 10.49 -16.81 17.27
CA VAL A 174 9.46 -17.40 18.14
C VAL A 174 9.85 -18.82 18.51
N SER A 175 10.00 -19.08 19.81
CA SER A 175 10.35 -20.41 20.29
C SER A 175 9.21 -21.39 20.08
N THR A 176 9.51 -22.53 19.44
CA THR A 176 8.58 -23.64 19.24
C THR A 176 8.59 -24.65 20.40
N LYS A 177 9.36 -24.38 21.48
CA LYS A 177 9.47 -25.26 22.64
C LYS A 177 8.11 -25.44 23.32
N GLY A 178 7.62 -26.68 23.34
CA GLY A 178 6.33 -27.05 23.96
C GLY A 178 5.16 -27.18 22.99
N ALA A 179 5.33 -26.84 21.71
CA ALA A 179 4.36 -27.17 20.67
C ALA A 179 4.56 -28.62 20.20
N LEU A 180 3.60 -29.49 20.47
CA LEU A 180 3.69 -30.93 20.19
C LEU A 180 2.93 -31.29 18.90
N GLU A 181 1.92 -30.50 18.55
CA GLU A 181 1.04 -30.78 17.40
C GLU A 181 1.14 -29.65 16.35
N ARG A 182 0.81 -29.97 15.09
CA ARG A 182 0.78 -28.99 13.97
C ARG A 182 -0.08 -27.76 14.32
N ARG A 183 -1.20 -27.98 15.02
CA ARG A 183 -2.08 -26.88 15.47
C ARG A 183 -1.39 -25.92 16.44
N ASP A 184 -0.50 -26.42 17.30
CA ASP A 184 0.17 -25.58 18.30
C ASP A 184 1.17 -24.67 17.61
N LEU A 185 1.83 -25.17 16.57
CA LEU A 185 2.73 -24.41 15.72
C LEU A 185 1.98 -23.39 14.87
N ILE A 186 0.83 -23.74 14.30
CA ILE A 186 -0.04 -22.78 13.60
C ILE A 186 -0.54 -21.70 14.55
N ASN A 187 -0.93 -22.04 15.78
CA ASN A 187 -1.33 -21.07 16.80
C ASN A 187 -0.17 -20.16 17.24
N LEU A 188 1.05 -20.70 17.37
CA LEU A 188 2.25 -19.89 17.61
C LEU A 188 2.56 -18.98 16.41
N LEU A 189 2.33 -19.46 15.20
CA LEU A 189 2.56 -18.71 13.97
C LEU A 189 1.55 -17.58 13.86
N ASP A 190 0.27 -17.86 14.08
CA ASP A 190 -0.79 -16.87 14.20
C ASP A 190 -0.44 -15.83 15.25
N LYS A 191 -0.04 -16.27 16.46
CA LYS A 191 0.40 -15.37 17.52
C LYS A 191 1.61 -14.53 17.13
N SER A 192 2.56 -15.09 16.37
CA SER A 192 3.72 -14.37 15.83
C SER A 192 3.35 -13.37 14.73
N LEU A 193 2.34 -13.67 13.92
CA LEU A 193 1.78 -12.79 12.89
C LEU A 193 0.96 -11.67 13.53
N THR A 194 0.35 -11.94 14.69
CA THR A 194 -0.30 -10.93 15.53
C THR A 194 0.70 -10.07 16.32
N VAL A 195 2.02 -10.25 16.15
CA VAL A 195 3.01 -9.33 16.74
C VAL A 195 3.03 -8.02 15.97
N SER A 196 2.24 -7.09 16.49
CA SER A 196 2.77 -5.81 16.91
C SER A 196 1.97 -5.40 18.13
N GLY A 197 2.65 -5.05 19.23
CA GLY A 197 2.06 -4.41 20.42
C GLY A 197 1.50 -3.01 20.14
N ARG A 198 1.00 -2.80 18.92
CA ARG A 198 0.19 -1.67 18.52
C ARG A 198 -1.19 -1.93 19.07
N ASP A 199 -1.60 -1.07 19.99
CA ASP A 199 -2.97 -1.04 20.47
C ASP A 199 -3.90 -0.95 19.23
N PRO A 200 -4.89 -1.87 19.05
CA PRO A 200 -5.84 -1.87 17.93
C PRO A 200 -6.54 -0.51 17.72
N SER A 201 -6.59 0.30 18.77
CA SER A 201 -7.14 1.65 18.70
C SER A 201 -6.14 2.69 18.19
N GLU A 202 -4.85 2.40 17.99
CA GLU A 202 -3.87 3.35 17.45
C GLU A 202 -3.94 3.47 15.93
N PRO A 203 -4.38 4.63 15.40
CA PRO A 203 -4.56 4.80 13.97
C PRO A 203 -3.22 4.81 13.24
N ILE A 204 -3.20 4.26 12.02
CA ILE A 204 -2.09 4.46 11.09
C ILE A 204 -2.25 5.85 10.47
N GLN A 205 -1.39 6.77 10.88
CA GLN A 205 -1.43 8.15 10.42
C GLN A 205 -0.75 8.27 9.05
N GLU A 206 -1.30 9.11 8.20
CA GLU A 206 -0.63 9.58 6.99
C GLU A 206 0.51 10.52 7.36
N GLU A 207 1.62 10.39 6.68
CA GLU A 207 2.72 11.35 6.73
C GLU A 207 2.41 12.54 5.83
N GLU A 208 2.76 13.74 6.27
CA GLU A 208 2.60 14.94 5.44
C GLU A 208 3.61 14.93 4.28
N LEU A 209 3.22 15.53 3.15
CA LEU A 209 4.14 15.76 2.03
C LEU A 209 5.17 16.81 2.45
N GLU A 210 6.39 16.36 2.72
CA GLU A 210 7.50 17.26 2.97
C GLU A 210 7.90 18.01 1.70
N PHE A 211 8.40 19.23 1.87
CA PHE A 211 8.94 19.98 0.74
C PHE A 211 10.26 19.37 0.24
N ASN A 212 11.13 18.96 1.15
CA ASN A 212 12.42 18.31 0.86
C ASN A 212 12.98 17.69 2.15
N ARG A 213 13.30 16.38 2.10
CA ARG A 213 13.85 15.58 3.20
C ARG A 213 15.29 15.91 3.55
N SER A 214 16.06 16.50 2.62
CA SER A 214 17.50 16.77 2.80
C SER A 214 17.83 17.94 3.75
N GLY A 215 16.81 18.55 4.39
CA GLY A 215 16.95 19.55 5.44
C GLY A 215 16.95 21.02 4.99
N THR A 216 16.62 21.92 5.92
CA THR A 216 16.39 23.37 5.66
C THR A 216 17.59 24.08 5.01
N GLY A 217 18.82 23.69 5.34
CA GLY A 217 20.04 24.30 4.78
C GLY A 217 20.15 24.15 3.25
N TRP A 218 19.82 22.98 2.71
CA TRP A 218 19.87 22.72 1.28
C TRP A 218 18.76 23.41 0.50
N ASN A 219 17.62 23.65 1.13
CA ASN A 219 16.53 24.44 0.55
C ASN A 219 16.95 25.89 0.34
N ILE A 220 17.63 26.49 1.32
CA ILE A 220 18.13 27.86 1.22
C ILE A 220 19.19 27.96 0.12
N LEU A 221 20.16 27.02 0.11
CA LEU A 221 21.22 27.02 -0.90
C LEU A 221 20.67 26.85 -2.32
N SER A 222 19.77 25.89 -2.51
CA SER A 222 19.15 25.64 -3.82
C SER A 222 18.29 26.82 -4.27
N GLY A 223 17.53 27.44 -3.36
CA GLY A 223 16.79 28.66 -3.64
C GLY A 223 17.69 29.84 -4.01
N ALA A 224 18.81 30.02 -3.29
CA ALA A 224 19.79 31.07 -3.61
C ALA A 224 20.42 30.86 -4.99
N LEU A 225 20.77 29.60 -5.33
CA LEU A 225 21.26 29.25 -6.66
C LEU A 225 20.23 29.58 -7.75
N GLY A 226 18.95 29.27 -7.50
CA GLY A 226 17.84 29.62 -8.39
C GLY A 226 17.69 31.12 -8.61
N ALA A 227 17.78 31.92 -7.54
CA ALA A 227 17.70 33.37 -7.61
C ALA A 227 18.88 33.99 -8.37
N ILE A 228 20.10 33.51 -8.13
CA ILE A 228 21.31 33.93 -8.85
C ILE A 228 21.19 33.59 -10.34
N ASN A 229 20.74 32.38 -10.67
CA ASN A 229 20.57 31.93 -12.05
C ASN A 229 19.52 32.79 -12.79
N LEU A 230 18.40 33.09 -12.15
CA LEU A 230 17.37 33.97 -12.72
C LEU A 230 17.87 35.40 -12.90
N GLY A 231 18.55 35.98 -11.91
CA GLY A 231 19.15 37.31 -12.02
C GLY A 231 20.18 37.40 -13.14
N GLY A 232 21.05 36.38 -13.26
CA GLY A 232 22.01 36.25 -14.35
C GLY A 232 21.36 36.16 -15.72
N ALA A 233 20.29 35.36 -15.85
CA ALA A 233 19.53 35.25 -17.10
C ALA A 233 18.86 36.59 -17.48
N LEU A 234 18.28 37.31 -16.52
CA LEU A 234 17.68 38.62 -16.77
C LEU A 234 18.72 39.67 -17.19
N TYR A 235 19.88 39.68 -16.51
CA TYR A 235 21.00 40.57 -16.87
C TYR A 235 21.55 40.26 -18.27
N LEU A 236 21.74 38.98 -18.59
CA LEU A 236 22.14 38.54 -19.92
C LEU A 236 21.12 38.97 -20.97
N GLY A 237 19.82 38.86 -20.65
CA GLY A 237 18.73 39.35 -21.50
C GLY A 237 18.82 40.85 -21.77
N GLN A 238 19.15 41.66 -20.76
CA GLN A 238 19.36 43.10 -20.92
C GLN A 238 20.50 43.40 -21.90
N ILE A 239 21.64 42.69 -21.77
CA ILE A 239 22.79 42.85 -22.69
C ILE A 239 22.39 42.44 -24.12
N LEU A 240 21.71 41.30 -24.29
CA LEU A 240 21.33 40.76 -25.60
C LEU A 240 20.18 41.54 -26.26
N SER A 241 19.35 42.24 -25.49
CA SER A 241 18.25 43.03 -26.01
C SER A 241 18.73 44.21 -26.86
N SER A 242 19.89 44.79 -26.55
CA SER A 242 20.42 45.98 -27.24
C SER A 242 20.83 45.68 -28.70
N PRO A 243 21.54 44.59 -29.02
CA PRO A 243 21.80 44.17 -30.42
C PRO A 243 20.58 43.54 -31.12
N ALA A 244 19.70 42.85 -30.36
CA ALA A 244 18.56 42.14 -30.93
C ALA A 244 17.47 43.07 -31.49
N LEU A 245 17.25 44.24 -30.87
CA LEU A 245 16.29 45.25 -31.34
C LEU A 245 16.64 45.84 -32.71
N VAL A 246 17.91 45.74 -33.13
CA VAL A 246 18.41 46.24 -34.43
C VAL A 246 18.40 45.14 -35.50
N GLY A 247 17.92 43.93 -35.18
CA GLY A 247 17.90 42.78 -36.11
C GLY A 247 19.29 42.20 -36.39
N VAL A 248 20.30 42.58 -35.60
CA VAL A 248 21.68 42.13 -35.80
C VAL A 248 21.87 40.77 -35.11
N ARG A 249 22.24 39.76 -35.90
CA ARG A 249 22.75 38.49 -35.36
C ARG A 249 24.17 38.73 -34.88
N LEU A 250 24.43 38.46 -33.59
CA LEU A 250 25.77 38.58 -33.04
C LEU A 250 26.70 37.53 -33.69
N PRO A 251 27.93 37.90 -34.09
CA PRO A 251 28.86 36.96 -34.70
C PRO A 251 29.42 35.95 -33.68
N SER A 252 29.87 34.80 -34.18
CA SER A 252 30.60 33.78 -33.42
C SER A 252 29.82 33.24 -32.22
N TYR A 253 30.48 33.04 -31.08
CA TYR A 253 29.89 32.44 -29.88
C TYR A 253 28.75 33.27 -29.28
N TYR A 254 28.74 34.59 -29.47
CA TYR A 254 27.66 35.46 -29.01
C TYR A 254 26.32 35.17 -29.71
N GLY A 255 26.35 34.80 -30.99
CA GLY A 255 25.15 34.39 -31.74
C GLY A 255 24.55 33.07 -31.22
N VAL A 256 25.41 32.14 -30.78
CA VAL A 256 24.97 30.89 -30.15
C VAL A 256 24.25 31.20 -28.84
N VAL A 257 24.83 32.04 -27.98
CA VAL A 257 24.21 32.48 -26.72
C VAL A 257 22.87 33.20 -26.98
N GLN A 258 22.82 34.09 -27.97
CA GLN A 258 21.58 34.77 -28.37
C GLN A 258 20.49 33.78 -28.81
N SER A 259 20.85 32.73 -29.55
CA SER A 259 19.90 31.70 -29.99
C SER A 259 19.43 30.77 -28.86
N ALA A 260 20.31 30.47 -27.89
CA ALA A 260 20.00 29.62 -26.74
C ALA A 260 19.31 30.38 -25.60
N PHE A 261 19.36 31.72 -25.62
CA PHE A 261 18.84 32.59 -24.56
C PHE A 261 17.40 32.26 -24.14
N PRO A 262 16.43 32.02 -25.04
CA PRO A 262 15.07 31.67 -24.64
C PRO A 262 15.00 30.40 -23.79
N LEU A 263 15.83 29.39 -24.10
CA LEU A 263 15.90 28.14 -23.34
C LEU A 263 16.55 28.36 -21.97
N LEU A 264 17.62 29.16 -21.91
CA LEU A 264 18.28 29.51 -20.64
C LEU A 264 17.35 30.29 -19.70
N LEU A 265 16.61 31.26 -20.24
CA LEU A 265 15.63 32.02 -19.49
C LEU A 265 14.47 31.13 -19.02
N ALA A 266 13.93 30.28 -19.90
CA ALA A 266 12.88 29.34 -19.54
C ALA A 266 13.33 28.40 -18.42
N TYR A 267 14.54 27.84 -18.50
CA TYR A 267 15.13 27.02 -17.45
C TYR A 267 15.24 27.78 -16.11
N ALA A 268 15.79 29.00 -16.13
CA ALA A 268 15.94 29.81 -14.92
C ALA A 268 14.60 30.16 -14.26
N VAL A 269 13.56 30.42 -15.06
CA VAL A 269 12.20 30.63 -14.54
C VAL A 269 11.65 29.34 -13.95
N LEU A 270 11.71 28.21 -14.67
CA LEU A 270 11.15 26.94 -14.23
C LEU A 270 11.80 26.44 -12.94
N PHE A 271 13.12 26.59 -12.80
CA PHE A 271 13.86 26.21 -11.58
C PHE A 271 13.29 26.88 -10.31
N ASN A 272 12.73 28.09 -10.44
CA ASN A 272 12.13 28.81 -9.31
C ASN A 272 10.61 28.58 -9.21
N VAL A 273 9.91 28.53 -10.35
CA VAL A 273 8.43 28.42 -10.37
C VAL A 273 7.96 27.03 -9.94
N ILE A 274 8.60 25.95 -10.39
CA ILE A 274 8.21 24.57 -10.07
C ILE A 274 8.16 24.34 -8.55
N PRO A 275 9.24 24.61 -7.77
CA PRO A 275 9.20 24.38 -6.32
C PRO A 275 8.18 25.27 -5.61
N LEU A 276 7.96 26.51 -6.06
CA LEU A 276 6.95 27.40 -5.48
C LEU A 276 5.53 26.86 -5.65
N VAL A 277 5.17 26.46 -6.88
CA VAL A 277 3.86 25.88 -7.19
C VAL A 277 3.68 24.57 -6.43
N ARG A 278 4.71 23.71 -6.40
CA ARG A 278 4.70 22.46 -5.64
C ARG A 278 4.48 22.71 -4.15
N ASN A 279 5.20 23.66 -3.55
CA ASN A 279 5.04 23.96 -2.13
C ASN A 279 3.60 24.39 -1.79
N ALA A 280 2.99 25.22 -2.65
CA ALA A 280 1.58 25.60 -2.48
C ALA A 280 0.61 24.42 -2.66
N TYR A 281 0.92 23.47 -3.55
CA TYR A 281 0.15 22.24 -3.70
C TYR A 281 0.30 21.32 -2.48
N ASN A 282 1.53 21.06 -2.02
CA ASN A 282 1.82 20.25 -0.84
C ASN A 282 1.09 20.82 0.39
N GLY A 283 1.06 22.14 0.56
CA GLY A 283 0.30 22.79 1.63
C GLY A 283 -1.18 22.41 1.63
N ARG A 284 -1.85 22.49 0.47
CA ARG A 284 -3.27 22.11 0.33
C ARG A 284 -3.51 20.63 0.57
N VAL A 285 -2.63 19.76 0.09
CA VAL A 285 -2.74 18.31 0.32
C VAL A 285 -2.53 17.98 1.80
N ASN A 286 -1.55 18.61 2.45
CA ASN A 286 -1.24 18.40 3.86
C ASN A 286 -2.37 18.86 4.78
N GLU A 287 -3.13 19.90 4.40
CA GLU A 287 -4.35 20.25 5.11
C GLU A 287 -5.37 19.11 5.13
N GLY A 288 -5.59 18.46 3.99
CA GLY A 288 -6.44 17.27 3.90
C GLY A 288 -5.91 16.09 4.72
N ILE A 289 -4.59 15.84 4.67
CA ILE A 289 -3.92 14.81 5.47
C ILE A 289 -4.14 15.06 6.97
N ARG A 290 -3.95 16.29 7.44
CA ARG A 290 -4.18 16.67 8.85
C ARG A 290 -5.61 16.41 9.28
N GLN A 291 -6.59 16.82 8.46
CA GLN A 291 -8.00 16.60 8.76
C GLN A 291 -8.35 15.11 8.87
N ARG A 292 -7.86 14.28 7.95
CA ARG A 292 -8.06 12.82 8.00
C ARG A 292 -7.38 12.20 9.22
N ASN A 293 -6.14 12.59 9.52
CA ASN A 293 -5.43 12.11 10.71
C ASN A 293 -6.11 12.54 12.01
N ASP A 294 -6.62 13.77 12.09
CA ASP A 294 -7.43 14.25 13.21
C ASP A 294 -8.68 13.40 13.39
N ALA A 295 -9.40 13.08 12.32
CA ALA A 295 -10.58 12.21 12.38
C ALA A 295 -10.23 10.82 12.93
N ARG A 296 -9.15 10.20 12.46
CA ARG A 296 -8.68 8.89 12.94
C ARG A 296 -8.27 8.92 14.41
N ARG A 297 -7.59 9.98 14.85
CA ARG A 297 -7.26 10.18 16.28
C ARG A 297 -8.52 10.33 17.12
N LYS A 298 -9.53 11.07 16.65
CA LYS A 298 -10.80 11.20 17.36
C LYS A 298 -11.53 9.86 17.46
N TRP A 299 -11.58 9.06 16.39
CA TRP A 299 -12.15 7.71 16.44
C TRP A 299 -11.43 6.79 17.44
N SER A 300 -10.10 6.83 17.46
CA SER A 300 -9.30 6.15 18.48
C SER A 300 -9.71 6.55 19.91
N THR A 301 -9.87 7.86 20.17
CA THR A 301 -10.30 8.34 21.48
C THR A 301 -11.72 7.90 21.84
N VAL A 302 -12.65 7.88 20.89
CA VAL A 302 -14.03 7.40 21.09
C VAL A 302 -14.04 5.91 21.42
N LEU A 303 -13.24 5.12 20.71
CA LEU A 303 -13.12 3.68 20.96
C LEU A 303 -12.53 3.38 22.33
N ARG A 304 -11.49 4.12 22.75
CA ARG A 304 -10.84 3.99 24.06
C ARG A 304 -11.71 4.47 25.22
N ALA A 305 -12.42 5.57 25.03
CA ALA A 305 -13.34 6.10 26.03
C ALA A 305 -14.49 5.11 26.30
N ALA A 306 -14.83 4.27 25.32
CA ALA A 306 -15.85 3.25 25.42
C ALA A 306 -17.15 3.81 26.04
N GLY A 307 -17.70 4.86 25.42
CA GLY A 307 -18.99 5.42 25.84
C GLY A 307 -20.12 4.38 25.77
N ARG A 308 -21.27 4.67 26.38
CA ARG A 308 -22.39 3.71 26.50
C ARG A 308 -22.81 3.08 25.17
N ASN A 309 -22.90 3.88 24.10
CA ASN A 309 -23.25 3.40 22.76
C ASN A 309 -22.18 2.47 22.17
N VAL A 310 -20.91 2.86 22.26
CA VAL A 310 -19.77 2.04 21.79
C VAL A 310 -19.69 0.73 22.58
N GLN A 311 -19.87 0.76 23.91
CA GLN A 311 -19.89 -0.46 24.74
C GLN A 311 -21.03 -1.41 24.35
N ARG A 312 -22.22 -0.88 24.06
CA ARG A 312 -23.36 -1.68 23.59
C ARG A 312 -23.03 -2.39 22.28
N LYS A 313 -22.54 -1.66 21.27
CA LYS A 313 -22.11 -2.21 19.98
C LYS A 313 -20.99 -3.26 20.13
N LEU A 314 -19.96 -2.96 20.92
CA LEU A 314 -18.87 -3.91 21.21
C LEU A 314 -19.37 -5.19 21.89
N LYS A 315 -20.34 -5.08 22.80
CA LYS A 315 -20.97 -6.25 23.43
C LYS A 315 -21.74 -7.08 22.39
N ALA A 316 -22.47 -6.44 21.49
CA ALA A 316 -23.21 -7.12 20.43
C ALA A 316 -22.27 -7.89 19.48
N ALA A 317 -21.16 -7.28 19.06
CA ALA A 317 -20.14 -7.96 18.26
C ALA A 317 -19.53 -9.19 18.98
N ARG A 318 -19.26 -9.07 20.29
CA ARG A 318 -18.77 -10.20 21.09
C ARG A 318 -19.75 -11.37 21.19
N VAL A 319 -21.05 -11.10 21.18
CA VAL A 319 -22.09 -12.14 21.16
C VAL A 319 -22.10 -12.83 19.80
N MET A 320 -22.07 -12.07 18.70
CA MET A 320 -22.07 -12.64 17.34
C MET A 320 -20.82 -13.46 17.02
N ARG A 321 -19.67 -13.12 17.61
CA ARG A 321 -18.46 -13.98 17.58
C ARG A 321 -18.75 -15.42 18.03
N THR A 322 -19.63 -15.62 19.01
CA THR A 322 -19.90 -16.96 19.54
C THR A 322 -20.77 -17.83 18.64
N GLY A 323 -21.56 -17.22 17.73
CA GLY A 323 -22.31 -17.94 16.69
C GLY A 323 -21.44 -18.41 15.53
N LEU A 324 -20.26 -17.81 15.35
CA LEU A 324 -19.30 -18.15 14.29
C LEU A 324 -18.28 -19.20 14.74
N ARG A 325 -18.40 -19.70 15.97
CA ARG A 325 -17.50 -20.72 16.52
C ARG A 325 -17.65 -22.02 15.71
N ARG A 326 -16.62 -22.26 14.88
CA ARG A 326 -15.99 -23.56 14.65
C ARG A 326 -16.52 -24.39 13.45
N VAL A 327 -16.23 -23.94 12.23
CA VAL A 327 -16.33 -24.79 11.02
C VAL A 327 -15.08 -25.67 10.80
N GLY A 328 -14.02 -25.55 11.63
CA GLY A 328 -12.75 -26.24 11.39
C GLY A 328 -12.19 -27.18 12.49
N THR A 329 -12.93 -27.52 13.56
CA THR A 329 -12.38 -28.44 14.61
C THR A 329 -13.32 -29.54 15.08
N GLY A 330 -14.20 -30.02 14.20
CA GLY A 330 -14.77 -31.37 14.28
C GLY A 330 -14.27 -32.14 13.06
N GLY A 331 -13.69 -33.32 13.25
CA GLY A 331 -13.12 -34.14 12.18
C GLY A 331 -14.13 -34.71 11.17
N ASP A 332 -15.31 -34.10 11.00
CA ASP A 332 -16.40 -34.59 10.16
C ASP A 332 -17.23 -33.48 9.45
N ASP A 333 -16.78 -32.22 9.41
CA ASP A 333 -17.46 -31.20 8.58
C ASP A 333 -16.66 -30.92 7.31
N VAL A 334 -16.91 -31.74 6.29
CA VAL A 334 -16.54 -31.45 4.89
C VAL A 334 -17.55 -30.44 4.36
N VAL A 335 -17.27 -29.15 4.54
CA VAL A 335 -17.97 -28.11 3.79
C VAL A 335 -17.49 -28.16 2.35
N TYR A 336 -18.30 -28.75 1.49
CA TYR A 336 -18.11 -28.72 0.04
C TYR A 336 -18.25 -27.27 -0.46
N ASP A 337 -17.14 -26.53 -0.59
CA ASP A 337 -17.12 -25.39 -1.51
C ASP A 337 -17.18 -25.94 -2.94
N THR A 338 -18.38 -25.90 -3.52
CA THR A 338 -18.68 -26.53 -4.81
C THR A 338 -18.19 -25.72 -6.01
N LYS A 339 -17.50 -24.58 -5.83
CA LYS A 339 -17.26 -23.64 -6.94
C LYS A 339 -15.83 -23.54 -7.44
N LYS A 340 -14.80 -23.96 -6.69
CA LYS A 340 -13.41 -23.92 -7.17
C LYS A 340 -12.71 -25.28 -7.25
N ASP A 341 -13.02 -26.21 -6.35
CA ASP A 341 -12.36 -27.52 -6.33
C ASP A 341 -12.87 -28.47 -7.41
N SER A 342 -14.12 -28.30 -7.84
CA SER A 342 -14.75 -29.15 -8.85
C SER A 342 -14.05 -29.09 -10.21
N ALA A 343 -13.46 -27.95 -10.59
CA ALA A 343 -12.81 -27.79 -11.89
C ALA A 343 -11.44 -28.52 -11.96
N LYS A 344 -10.59 -28.33 -10.95
CA LYS A 344 -9.28 -28.99 -10.87
C LYS A 344 -9.42 -30.49 -10.61
N GLU A 345 -10.38 -30.90 -9.80
CA GLU A 345 -10.68 -32.31 -9.53
C GLU A 345 -11.26 -33.01 -10.77
N LEU A 346 -12.13 -32.34 -11.55
CA LEU A 346 -12.61 -32.86 -12.84
C LEU A 346 -11.49 -33.01 -13.85
N GLU A 347 -10.57 -32.04 -13.91
CA GLU A 347 -9.45 -32.07 -14.86
C GLU A 347 -8.50 -33.22 -14.54
N LYS A 348 -8.12 -33.40 -13.27
CA LYS A 348 -7.33 -34.56 -12.81
C LYS A 348 -8.04 -35.90 -13.05
N ARG A 349 -9.35 -35.97 -12.85
CA ARG A 349 -10.13 -37.20 -13.13
C ARG A 349 -10.16 -37.51 -14.62
N ARG A 350 -10.41 -36.51 -15.47
CA ARG A 350 -10.39 -36.68 -16.93
C ARG A 350 -9.01 -37.09 -17.43
N GLU A 351 -7.94 -36.52 -16.90
CA GLU A 351 -6.57 -36.88 -17.25
C GLU A 351 -6.26 -38.32 -16.84
N LYS A 352 -6.68 -38.74 -15.64
CA LYS A 352 -6.49 -40.11 -15.15
C LYS A 352 -7.31 -41.14 -15.92
N ASP A 353 -8.52 -40.79 -16.33
CA ASP A 353 -9.36 -41.67 -17.14
C ASP A 353 -8.83 -41.78 -18.58
N ALA A 354 -8.33 -40.67 -19.15
CA ALA A 354 -7.66 -40.67 -20.45
C ALA A 354 -6.36 -41.49 -20.46
N LEU A 355 -5.56 -41.41 -19.38
CA LEU A 355 -4.35 -42.24 -19.21
C LEU A 355 -4.69 -43.73 -19.12
N LYS A 356 -5.75 -44.10 -18.39
CA LYS A 356 -6.21 -45.50 -18.31
C LYS A 356 -6.75 -46.02 -19.62
N GLU A 357 -7.46 -45.19 -20.37
CA GLU A 357 -7.98 -45.55 -21.69
C GLU A 357 -6.82 -45.72 -22.69
N PHE A 358 -5.82 -44.85 -22.62
CA PHE A 358 -4.59 -44.96 -23.40
C PHE A 358 -3.79 -46.23 -23.06
N ASP A 359 -3.58 -46.53 -21.78
CA ASP A 359 -2.92 -47.77 -21.32
C ASP A 359 -3.69 -49.03 -21.75
N ARG A 360 -5.02 -48.96 -21.79
CA ARG A 360 -5.87 -50.06 -22.26
C ARG A 360 -5.70 -50.29 -23.76
N LEU A 361 -5.58 -49.23 -24.55
CA LEU A 361 -5.36 -49.32 -26.00
C LEU A 361 -3.96 -49.87 -26.32
N LEU A 362 -2.94 -49.43 -25.59
CA LEU A 362 -1.58 -49.99 -25.70
C LEU A 362 -1.54 -51.50 -25.42
N ASN A 363 -2.25 -51.96 -24.38
CA ASN A 363 -2.30 -53.38 -24.04
C ASN A 363 -3.18 -54.20 -25.01
N GLN A 364 -4.09 -53.58 -25.76
CA GLN A 364 -4.89 -54.27 -26.78
C GLN A 364 -4.12 -54.45 -28.10
N ASP A 365 -3.20 -53.54 -28.42
CA ASP A 365 -2.40 -53.62 -29.65
C ASP A 365 -1.24 -54.64 -29.52
N ASP A 366 -0.76 -54.94 -28.31
CA ASP A 366 0.28 -55.96 -28.07
C ASP A 366 -0.25 -57.42 -28.09
N GLU A 367 -1.54 -57.65 -27.82
CA GLU A 367 -2.15 -59.00 -27.89
C GLU A 367 -2.50 -59.46 -29.32
N GLY A 368 -2.44 -58.56 -30.31
CA GLY A 368 -2.77 -58.84 -31.71
C GLY A 368 -1.57 -59.08 -32.65
N ALA A 369 -0.33 -58.91 -32.20
CA ALA A 369 0.85 -58.90 -33.07
C ALA A 369 1.70 -60.19 -33.07
N PHE A 370 1.31 -61.23 -32.32
CA PHE A 370 2.00 -62.53 -32.31
C PHE A 370 1.07 -63.76 -32.35
N GLN A 371 0.13 -63.79 -33.30
CA GLN A 371 -0.46 -65.05 -33.79
C GLN A 371 -0.34 -65.17 -35.30
#